data_AF-A0A8K0XBY0-F1
#
_entry.id   AF-A0A8K0XBY0-F1
#
_cell.length_a   1.000
_cell.length_b   1.000
_cell.length_c   1.000
_cell.angle_alpha   90.00
_cell.angle_beta   90.00
_cell.angle_gamma   90.00
#
_symmetry.space_group_name_H-M   'P 1'
#
loop_
_entity.id
_entity.type
_entity.pdbx_description
1 polymer ?
#
loop_
_entity_poly.entity_id
_entity_poly.type
_entity_poly.pdbx_seq_one_letter_code
_entity_poly.pdbx_strand_id
1 'polypeptide(L)'
;FFISNYGPLRYDIFQGSFTKNDELMASPYTDDFSFIANVTFSVANQVIPALNDDSAPAERKRDELDQDQVWVDTRYRSWLEGLGGVSGIFFSAIESRLTWKHILQSCPGAGDDTLHINLPYYDPPQYMGSNPPNVTDDTPIDLVFLTFIEDAVLGALNQLQSARNYTRADVKVYNDVLTNEMFGLYAEMNWN
;
A
#
# COMPACT_ATOMS: atom_id res chain seq x y z
N PHE A 1 -8.59 -4.63 13.51
CA PHE A 1 -8.68 -3.85 12.25
C PHE A 1 -7.26 -3.56 11.82
N PHE A 2 -6.88 -3.94 10.60
CA PHE A 2 -5.49 -3.87 10.12
C PHE A 2 -5.27 -2.70 9.16
N ILE A 3 -4.13 -2.00 9.28
CA ILE A 3 -3.70 -0.87 8.43
C ILE A 3 -2.26 -1.10 7.95
N SER A 4 -1.99 -0.75 6.69
CA SER A 4 -0.64 -0.77 6.11
C SER A 4 -0.50 0.38 5.10
N ASN A 5 0.71 0.85 4.85
CA ASN A 5 1.00 1.52 3.58
C ASN A 5 1.15 0.49 2.45
N TYR A 6 1.14 0.94 1.19
CA TYR A 6 1.38 0.03 0.06
C TYR A 6 2.87 -0.36 -0.13
N GLY A 7 3.80 0.39 0.48
CA GLY A 7 5.25 0.27 0.26
C GLY A 7 5.86 -1.15 0.45
N PRO A 8 5.37 -1.98 1.38
CA PRO A 8 5.84 -3.35 1.54
C PRO A 8 5.55 -4.25 0.33
N LEU A 9 4.58 -3.91 -0.52
CA LEU A 9 4.28 -4.63 -1.75
C LEU A 9 5.22 -4.16 -2.86
N ARG A 10 6.03 -5.08 -3.38
CA ARG A 10 7.06 -4.80 -4.38
C ARG A 10 6.80 -5.45 -5.72
N TYR A 11 5.88 -6.42 -5.78
CA TYR A 11 5.54 -7.11 -7.01
C TYR A 11 4.14 -7.73 -6.97
N ASP A 12 3.62 -8.05 -8.14
CA ASP A 12 2.36 -8.78 -8.30
C ASP A 12 2.50 -10.21 -7.77
N ILE A 13 1.41 -10.72 -7.17
CA ILE A 13 1.37 -12.07 -6.63
C ILE A 13 0.55 -12.94 -7.58
N PHE A 14 1.23 -13.85 -8.28
CA PHE A 14 0.61 -14.76 -9.23
C PHE A 14 0.16 -16.05 -8.53
N GLN A 15 -1.06 -16.50 -8.85
CA GLN A 15 -1.58 -17.77 -8.36
C GLN A 15 -0.79 -18.95 -8.94
N GLY A 16 -0.45 -19.91 -8.09
CA GLY A 16 0.18 -21.17 -8.50
C GLY A 16 1.26 -21.61 -7.52
N SER A 17 2.28 -22.29 -8.03
CA SER A 17 3.46 -22.65 -7.24
C SER A 17 4.12 -21.40 -6.67
N PHE A 18 4.09 -21.25 -5.35
CA PHE A 18 4.66 -20.11 -4.64
C PHE A 18 5.93 -20.53 -3.91
N THR A 19 7.05 -19.91 -4.29
CA THR A 19 8.38 -20.24 -3.78
C THR A 19 8.92 -19.14 -2.87
N LYS A 20 10.03 -19.42 -2.17
CA LYS A 20 10.73 -18.39 -1.38
C LYS A 20 11.19 -17.20 -2.22
N ASN A 21 11.44 -17.40 -3.52
CA ASN A 21 11.77 -16.30 -4.41
C ASN A 21 10.55 -15.39 -4.63
N ASP A 22 9.37 -15.96 -4.83
CA ASP A 22 8.13 -15.19 -5.01
C ASP A 22 7.77 -14.41 -3.74
N GLU A 23 8.00 -15.00 -2.58
CA GLU A 23 7.87 -14.34 -1.28
C GLU A 23 8.73 -13.06 -1.19
N LEU A 24 10.04 -13.18 -1.47
CA LEU A 24 10.97 -12.05 -1.39
C LEU A 24 10.76 -11.02 -2.52
N MET A 25 10.25 -11.45 -3.67
CA MET A 25 9.86 -10.55 -4.76
C MET A 25 8.62 -9.75 -4.42
N ALA A 26 7.62 -10.39 -3.80
CA ALA A 26 6.38 -9.74 -3.38
C ALA A 26 6.61 -8.78 -2.21
N SER A 27 7.35 -9.20 -1.18
CA SER A 27 7.72 -8.35 -0.05
C SER A 27 9.07 -8.76 0.56
N PRO A 28 10.15 -7.98 0.37
CA PRO A 28 11.47 -8.30 0.90
C PRO A 28 11.67 -7.82 2.35
N TYR A 29 10.70 -7.13 2.94
CA TYR A 29 10.85 -6.46 4.23
C TYR A 29 10.51 -7.37 5.40
N THR A 30 11.29 -7.27 6.47
CA THR A 30 11.09 -8.02 7.72
C THR A 30 10.46 -7.11 8.77
N ASP A 31 9.38 -6.42 8.42
CA ASP A 31 8.67 -5.55 9.36
C ASP A 31 7.68 -6.35 10.21
N ASP A 32 7.56 -5.96 11.49
CA ASP A 32 6.69 -6.60 12.47
C ASP A 32 5.24 -6.07 12.35
N PHE A 33 4.26 -6.90 12.69
CA PHE A 33 2.90 -6.44 12.92
C PHE A 33 2.76 -5.96 14.36
N SER A 34 2.50 -4.67 14.54
CA SER A 34 2.26 -4.03 15.83
C SER A 34 0.78 -3.73 16.05
N PHE A 35 0.37 -3.51 17.30
CA PHE A 35 -0.99 -3.09 17.61
C PHE A 35 -1.09 -2.17 18.82
N ILE A 36 -2.18 -1.39 18.83
CA ILE A 36 -2.65 -0.62 19.99
C ILE A 36 -4.00 -1.18 20.41
N ALA A 37 -4.10 -1.60 21.67
CA ALA A 37 -5.30 -2.19 22.23
C ALA A 37 -6.34 -1.14 22.67
N ASN A 38 -7.62 -1.55 22.63
CA ASN A 38 -8.76 -0.80 23.17
C ASN A 38 -8.96 0.60 22.55
N VAL A 39 -8.77 0.72 21.23
CA VAL A 39 -9.17 1.93 20.49
C VAL A 39 -10.66 1.82 20.20
N THR A 40 -11.46 2.86 20.45
CA THR A 40 -12.88 2.83 20.09
C THR A 40 -13.03 2.75 18.57
N PHE A 41 -13.97 1.94 18.09
CA PHE A 41 -14.21 1.77 16.66
C PHE A 41 -14.48 3.10 15.95
N SER A 42 -15.18 4.04 16.59
CA SER A 42 -15.43 5.40 16.10
C SER A 42 -14.17 6.16 15.69
N VAL A 43 -13.07 5.98 16.45
CA VAL A 43 -11.77 6.62 16.18
C VAL A 43 -10.99 5.78 15.17
N ALA A 44 -10.91 4.47 15.38
CA ALA A 44 -10.12 3.59 14.53
C ALA A 44 -10.59 3.60 13.06
N ASN A 45 -11.89 3.66 12.79
CA ASN A 45 -12.42 3.72 11.42
C ASN A 45 -12.09 5.04 10.70
N GLN A 46 -11.64 6.07 11.42
CA GLN A 46 -11.22 7.35 10.85
C GLN A 46 -9.71 7.44 10.59
N VAL A 47 -8.92 6.46 11.05
CA VAL A 47 -7.45 6.49 10.92
C VAL A 47 -7.02 6.43 9.45
N ILE A 48 -7.54 5.50 8.65
CA ILE A 48 -7.19 5.39 7.22
C ILE A 48 -7.56 6.67 6.46
N PRO A 49 -8.79 7.22 6.58
CA PRO A 49 -9.12 8.52 5.99
C PRO A 49 -8.17 9.64 6.40
N ALA A 50 -7.82 9.74 7.69
CA ALA A 50 -6.92 10.77 8.18
C ALA A 50 -5.47 10.63 7.66
N LEU A 51 -5.00 9.39 7.50
CA LEU A 51 -3.67 9.10 6.95
C LEU A 51 -3.57 9.41 5.44
N ASN A 52 -4.67 9.21 4.71
CA ASN A 52 -4.77 9.51 3.28
C ASN A 52 -5.17 10.97 2.99
N ASP A 53 -5.38 11.81 4.01
CA ASP A 53 -5.72 13.22 3.81
C ASP A 53 -4.49 14.03 3.39
N ASP A 54 -4.49 14.50 2.14
CA ASP A 54 -3.42 15.28 1.54
C ASP A 54 -3.30 16.72 2.09
N SER A 55 -4.25 17.17 2.91
CA SER A 55 -4.16 18.45 3.62
C SER A 55 -3.26 18.39 4.86
N ALA A 56 -2.86 17.19 5.31
CA ALA A 56 -1.90 17.02 6.39
C ALA A 56 -0.51 17.55 5.97
N PRO A 57 0.21 18.31 6.83
CA PRO A 57 1.49 18.90 6.47
C PRO A 57 2.48 17.84 5.94
N ALA A 58 3.01 18.09 4.74
CA ALA A 58 3.94 17.19 4.03
C ALA A 58 5.19 16.82 4.85
N GLU A 59 5.54 17.59 5.90
CA GLU A 59 6.61 17.25 6.84
C GLU A 59 6.40 15.90 7.52
N ARG A 60 5.15 15.48 7.80
CA ARG A 60 4.87 14.14 8.39
C ARG A 60 4.97 12.99 7.38
N LYS A 61 4.74 13.25 6.08
CA LYS A 61 4.88 12.26 5.00
C LYS A 61 6.34 12.08 4.54
N ARG A 62 7.23 13.03 4.89
CA ARG A 62 8.60 13.17 4.37
C ARG A 62 9.69 12.58 5.27
N ASP A 63 9.37 12.22 6.51
CA ASP A 63 10.36 11.68 7.44
C ASP A 63 10.49 10.13 7.38
N GLU A 64 9.49 9.42 6.84
CA GLU A 64 9.50 7.95 6.67
C GLU A 64 10.09 7.49 5.31
N LEU A 65 10.06 8.34 4.28
CA LEU A 65 10.57 8.03 2.94
C LEU A 65 11.61 9.07 2.53
N ASP A 66 12.78 8.60 2.07
CA ASP A 66 13.85 9.44 1.53
C ASP A 66 13.26 10.46 0.51
N GLN A 67 13.60 11.74 0.65
CA GLN A 67 13.03 12.81 -0.19
C GLN A 67 13.25 12.54 -1.68
N ASP A 68 14.34 11.87 -2.03
CA ASP A 68 14.63 11.42 -3.38
C ASP A 68 13.65 10.34 -3.86
N GLN A 69 13.27 9.40 -2.99
CA GLN A 69 12.27 8.38 -3.31
C GLN A 69 10.88 9.00 -3.50
N VAL A 70 10.49 9.96 -2.66
CA VAL A 70 9.21 10.67 -2.79
C VAL A 70 9.15 11.45 -4.10
N TRP A 71 10.25 12.12 -4.49
CA TRP A 71 10.32 12.84 -5.76
C TRP A 71 10.26 11.90 -6.97
N VAL A 72 10.97 10.78 -6.92
CA VAL A 72 10.93 9.76 -7.99
C VAL A 72 9.53 9.18 -8.10
N ASP A 73 8.89 8.82 -6.98
CA ASP A 73 7.54 8.23 -6.97
C ASP A 73 6.51 9.23 -7.52
N THR A 74 6.52 10.49 -7.05
CA THR A 74 5.61 11.53 -7.53
C THR A 74 5.75 11.76 -9.04
N ARG A 75 6.99 11.84 -9.53
CA ARG A 75 7.27 12.04 -10.96
C ARG A 75 6.87 10.83 -11.80
N TYR A 76 7.11 9.63 -11.27
CA TYR A 76 6.75 8.37 -11.92
C TYR A 76 5.24 8.19 -12.00
N ARG A 77 4.50 8.44 -10.91
CA ARG A 77 3.03 8.43 -10.89
C ARG A 77 2.44 9.44 -11.87
N SER A 78 2.93 10.68 -11.87
CA SER A 78 2.48 11.70 -12.82
C SER A 78 2.74 11.29 -14.29
N TRP A 79 3.85 10.59 -14.55
CA TRP A 79 4.12 10.01 -15.87
C TRP A 79 3.13 8.89 -16.22
N LEU A 80 2.84 7.97 -15.28
CA LEU A 80 1.88 6.89 -15.46
C LEU A 80 0.44 7.38 -15.69
N GLU A 81 0.00 8.42 -14.97
CA GLU A 81 -1.28 9.09 -15.20
C GLU A 81 -1.37 9.67 -16.62
N GLY A 82 -0.29 10.28 -17.10
CA GLY A 82 -0.19 10.78 -18.47
C GLY A 82 -0.34 9.68 -19.53
N LEU A 83 0.03 8.43 -19.20
CA LEU A 83 -0.16 7.26 -20.07
C LEU A 83 -1.56 6.65 -19.95
N GLY A 84 -2.14 6.64 -18.74
CA GLY A 84 -3.47 6.06 -18.45
C GLY A 84 -4.63 6.79 -19.14
N GLY A 85 -4.44 8.07 -19.49
CA GLY A 85 -5.41 8.86 -20.26
C GLY A 85 -5.60 8.42 -21.72
N VAL A 86 -4.74 7.54 -22.25
CA VAL A 86 -4.87 7.00 -23.62
C VAL A 86 -5.80 5.77 -23.62
N SER A 87 -6.94 5.87 -22.94
CA SER A 87 -7.95 4.81 -22.79
C SER A 87 -8.80 4.57 -24.07
N GLY A 88 -8.33 5.01 -25.23
CA GLY A 88 -9.02 4.84 -26.52
C GLY A 88 -8.71 3.52 -27.26
N ILE A 89 -7.75 2.71 -26.79
CA ILE A 89 -7.17 1.60 -27.57
C ILE A 89 -7.51 0.22 -26.99
N PHE A 90 -8.34 0.14 -25.93
CA PHE A 90 -8.63 -1.16 -25.30
C PHE A 90 -9.33 -2.16 -26.23
N PHE A 91 -10.12 -1.68 -27.20
CA PHE A 91 -10.87 -2.56 -28.12
C PHE A 91 -10.11 -3.03 -29.37
N SER A 92 -8.99 -2.39 -29.74
CA SER A 92 -8.16 -2.81 -30.90
C SER A 92 -7.06 -3.82 -30.51
N ALA A 93 -6.81 -3.98 -29.21
CA ALA A 93 -5.73 -4.76 -28.64
C ALA A 93 -5.89 -6.28 -28.79
N ILE A 94 -7.11 -6.81 -28.69
CA ILE A 94 -7.35 -8.27 -28.71
C ILE A 94 -7.07 -8.89 -30.10
N GLU A 95 -7.13 -8.10 -31.17
CA GLU A 95 -6.83 -8.56 -32.54
C GLU A 95 -5.33 -8.56 -32.88
N SER A 96 -4.49 -7.85 -32.11
CA SER A 96 -3.14 -7.48 -32.56
C SER A 96 -1.99 -8.38 -32.05
N ARG A 97 -2.26 -9.39 -31.19
CA ARG A 97 -1.23 -10.30 -30.60
C ARG A 97 -0.03 -9.58 -29.97
N LEU A 98 -0.20 -8.33 -29.56
CA LEU A 98 0.86 -7.54 -28.92
C LEU A 98 1.00 -7.90 -27.44
N THR A 99 2.17 -7.64 -26.89
CA THR A 99 2.46 -7.83 -25.46
C THR A 99 2.10 -6.56 -24.67
N TRP A 100 1.91 -6.70 -23.35
CA TRP A 100 1.56 -5.58 -22.47
C TRP A 100 2.79 -4.95 -21.85
N LYS A 101 2.90 -3.62 -21.91
CA LYS A 101 4.00 -2.83 -21.32
C LYS A 101 3.60 -1.36 -21.23
N HIS A 102 4.18 -0.58 -20.32
CA HIS A 102 4.11 0.88 -20.41
C HIS A 102 4.89 1.38 -21.63
N ILE A 103 4.26 2.25 -22.45
CA ILE A 103 4.85 2.75 -23.69
C ILE A 103 5.66 4.02 -23.46
N LEU A 104 6.91 4.04 -23.93
CA LEU A 104 7.79 5.22 -23.83
C LEU A 104 7.56 6.19 -24.99
N GLN A 105 6.97 7.37 -24.72
CA GLN A 105 6.66 8.37 -25.75
C GLN A 105 7.62 9.59 -25.79
N SER A 106 8.66 9.61 -24.96
CA SER A 106 9.50 10.81 -24.78
C SER A 106 10.59 11.03 -25.84
N CYS A 107 10.69 10.19 -26.87
CA CYS A 107 11.72 10.29 -27.92
C CYS A 107 11.09 10.24 -29.33
N PRO A 108 11.73 10.84 -30.36
CA PRO A 108 11.26 10.71 -31.74
C PRO A 108 11.16 9.24 -32.18
N GLY A 109 10.02 8.83 -32.71
CA GLY A 109 9.71 7.43 -33.03
C GLY A 109 8.87 6.74 -31.96
N ALA A 110 8.74 5.41 -32.03
CA ALA A 110 7.94 4.64 -31.08
C ALA A 110 8.61 4.47 -29.70
N GLY A 111 9.91 4.76 -29.57
CA GLY A 111 10.70 4.66 -28.34
C GLY A 111 11.03 3.22 -27.94
N ASP A 112 10.02 2.34 -27.92
CA ASP A 112 10.13 0.92 -27.65
C ASP A 112 10.63 0.12 -28.87
N ASP A 113 11.37 -0.95 -28.62
CA ASP A 113 11.90 -1.89 -29.61
C ASP A 113 10.84 -2.91 -30.11
N THR A 114 9.74 -3.06 -29.37
CA THR A 114 8.58 -3.91 -29.70
C THR A 114 7.28 -3.11 -29.57
N LEU A 115 6.29 -3.42 -30.41
CA LEU A 115 4.96 -2.83 -30.29
C LEU A 115 4.20 -3.46 -29.11
N HIS A 116 3.64 -2.61 -28.25
CA HIS A 116 2.94 -3.03 -27.03
C HIS A 116 1.54 -2.42 -26.93
N ILE A 117 0.70 -3.08 -26.12
CA ILE A 117 -0.52 -2.47 -25.58
C ILE A 117 -0.14 -1.80 -24.26
N ASN A 118 -0.51 -0.53 -24.11
CA ASN A 118 -0.20 0.21 -22.90
C ASN A 118 -0.90 -0.42 -21.69
N LEU A 119 -0.14 -0.68 -20.62
CA LEU A 119 -0.70 -1.14 -19.36
C LEU A 119 -1.55 -0.02 -18.72
N PRO A 120 -2.77 -0.34 -18.23
CA PRO A 120 -3.54 0.63 -17.47
C PRO A 120 -2.84 0.91 -16.13
N TYR A 121 -2.90 2.18 -15.71
CA TYR A 121 -2.45 2.62 -14.39
C TYR A 121 -3.64 2.98 -13.53
N TYR A 122 -3.56 2.66 -12.25
CA TYR A 122 -4.47 3.11 -11.21
C TYR A 122 -3.64 3.81 -10.14
N ASP A 123 -4.11 4.93 -9.61
CA ASP A 123 -3.43 5.62 -8.52
C ASP A 123 -3.89 5.05 -7.17
N PRO A 124 -3.06 4.24 -6.47
CA PRO A 124 -3.44 3.68 -5.19
C PRO A 124 -3.32 4.72 -4.07
N PRO A 125 -4.21 4.66 -3.06
CA PRO A 125 -4.05 5.46 -1.85
C PRO A 125 -2.75 5.07 -1.13
N GLN A 126 -2.20 6.00 -0.34
CA GLN A 126 -0.95 5.75 0.39
C GLN A 126 -1.09 4.65 1.45
N TYR A 127 -2.23 4.66 2.14
CA TYR A 127 -2.58 3.71 3.18
C TYR A 127 -3.82 2.92 2.81
N MET A 128 -3.80 1.64 3.17
CA MET A 128 -4.85 0.66 2.94
C MET A 128 -5.12 -0.13 4.23
N GLY A 129 -6.22 -0.86 4.28
CA GLY A 129 -6.53 -1.69 5.44
C GLY A 129 -7.58 -2.74 5.17
N SER A 130 -7.72 -3.66 6.13
CA SER A 130 -8.77 -4.68 6.12
C SER A 130 -10.16 -4.04 6.15
N ASN A 131 -11.20 -4.72 5.67
CA ASN A 131 -12.57 -4.24 5.86
C ASN A 131 -12.86 -4.03 7.36
N PRO A 132 -13.46 -2.88 7.75
CA PRO A 132 -13.80 -2.65 9.14
C PRO A 132 -14.87 -3.65 9.62
N PRO A 133 -14.81 -4.12 10.87
CA PRO A 133 -15.82 -5.01 11.41
C PRO A 133 -17.16 -4.30 11.55
N ASN A 134 -18.27 -5.03 11.40
CA ASN A 134 -19.61 -4.50 11.61
C ASN A 134 -19.96 -4.51 13.11
N VAL A 135 -19.51 -3.48 13.83
CA VAL A 135 -19.67 -3.31 15.29
C VAL A 135 -20.12 -1.89 15.63
N THR A 136 -20.51 -1.65 16.89
CA THR A 136 -20.90 -0.31 17.34
C THR A 136 -19.68 0.58 17.54
N ASP A 137 -19.88 1.89 17.44
CA ASP A 137 -18.85 2.94 17.57
C ASP A 137 -18.02 2.86 18.86
N ASP A 138 -18.63 2.44 19.97
CA ASP A 138 -17.97 2.32 21.28
C ASP A 138 -17.21 1.00 21.46
N THR A 139 -17.30 0.08 20.48
CA THR A 139 -16.64 -1.22 20.57
C THR A 139 -15.12 -1.02 20.63
N PRO A 140 -14.43 -1.52 21.67
CA PRO A 140 -12.99 -1.51 21.70
C PRO A 140 -12.44 -2.48 20.65
N ILE A 141 -11.54 -2.00 19.82
CA ILE A 141 -10.87 -2.80 18.80
C ILE A 141 -9.35 -2.74 18.96
N ASP A 142 -8.69 -3.83 18.57
CA ASP A 142 -7.25 -3.83 18.36
C ASP A 142 -6.98 -3.22 16.98
N LEU A 143 -6.25 -2.11 17.00
CA LEU A 143 -5.75 -1.46 15.79
C LEU A 143 -4.38 -2.04 15.48
N VAL A 144 -4.33 -2.91 14.48
CA VAL A 144 -3.12 -3.61 14.03
C VAL A 144 -2.53 -2.85 12.85
N PHE A 145 -1.21 -2.70 12.80
CA PHE A 145 -0.52 -2.00 11.73
C PHE A 145 0.92 -2.51 11.57
N LEU A 146 1.54 -2.17 10.44
CA LEU A 146 2.97 -2.41 10.23
C LEU A 146 3.81 -1.46 11.07
N THR A 147 4.83 -1.98 11.76
CA THR A 147 5.65 -1.18 12.69
C THR A 147 6.34 -0.01 11.99
N PHE A 148 6.66 -0.15 10.70
CA PHE A 148 7.17 0.94 9.87
C PHE A 148 6.28 2.19 9.86
N ILE A 149 4.95 2.06 9.99
CA ILE A 149 3.99 3.19 9.97
C ILE A 149 3.54 3.62 11.37
N GLU A 150 4.24 3.21 12.43
CA GLU A 150 3.87 3.48 13.82
C GLU A 150 3.69 4.98 14.10
N ASP A 151 4.65 5.80 13.70
CA ASP A 151 4.63 7.24 13.98
C ASP A 151 3.45 7.92 13.25
N ALA A 152 3.15 7.50 12.01
CA ALA A 152 1.98 7.97 11.27
C ALA A 152 0.67 7.61 11.99
N VAL A 153 0.52 6.36 12.45
CA VAL A 153 -0.68 5.88 13.16
C VAL A 153 -0.87 6.61 14.49
N LEU A 154 0.19 6.76 15.29
CA LEU A 154 0.15 7.51 16.55
C LEU A 154 -0.23 8.98 16.32
N GLY A 155 0.35 9.60 15.28
CA GLY A 155 0.01 10.96 14.87
C GLY A 155 -1.47 11.10 14.50
N ALA A 156 -2.01 10.18 13.71
CA ALA A 156 -3.42 10.17 13.32
C ALA A 156 -4.34 9.98 14.53
N LEU A 157 -4.06 9.02 15.41
CA LEU A 157 -4.86 8.76 16.61
C LEU A 157 -4.92 9.98 17.55
N ASN A 158 -3.81 10.68 17.72
CA ASN A 158 -3.73 11.87 18.58
C ASN A 158 -4.34 13.12 17.92
N GLN A 159 -4.50 13.12 16.60
CA GLN A 159 -5.22 14.18 15.87
C GLN A 159 -6.74 13.98 15.91
N LEU A 160 -7.19 12.73 15.84
CA LEU A 160 -8.62 12.38 15.75
C LEU A 160 -9.39 12.51 17.07
N GLN A 161 -8.68 12.49 18.21
CA GLN A 161 -9.30 12.59 19.53
C GLN A 161 -8.34 13.20 20.55
N SER A 162 -8.88 13.64 21.70
CA SER A 162 -8.12 14.23 22.81
C SER A 162 -8.30 13.53 24.17
N ALA A 163 -9.03 12.41 24.20
CA ALA A 163 -9.31 11.64 25.41
C ALA A 163 -8.08 10.90 25.95
N ARG A 164 -7.16 10.47 25.05
CA ARG A 164 -5.92 9.78 25.40
C ARG A 164 -4.80 10.23 24.47
N ASN A 165 -3.62 10.45 25.04
CA ASN A 165 -2.41 10.65 24.25
C ASN A 165 -1.71 9.30 24.05
N TYR A 166 -1.74 8.77 22.82
CA TYR A 166 -1.07 7.53 22.45
C TYR A 166 0.42 7.78 22.19
N THR A 167 1.26 6.87 22.68
CA THR A 167 2.72 6.92 22.56
C THR A 167 3.27 5.55 22.17
N ARG A 168 4.56 5.46 21.83
CA ARG A 168 5.23 4.19 21.54
C ARG A 168 5.11 3.15 22.67
N ALA A 169 4.94 3.61 23.92
CA ALA A 169 4.73 2.72 25.06
C ALA A 169 3.38 1.96 25.03
N ASP A 170 2.42 2.45 24.24
CA ASP A 170 1.11 1.81 24.05
C ASP A 170 1.14 0.75 22.95
N VAL A 171 2.20 0.73 22.13
CA VAL A 171 2.38 -0.17 21.00
C VAL A 171 2.97 -1.49 21.49
N LYS A 172 2.43 -2.59 20.99
CA LYS A 172 2.89 -3.94 21.29
C LYS A 172 2.99 -4.76 20.02
N VAL A 173 3.89 -5.75 20.01
CA VAL A 173 3.98 -6.73 18.93
C VAL A 173 2.71 -7.60 18.94
N TYR A 174 2.08 -7.75 17.79
CA TYR A 174 0.82 -8.49 17.61
C TYR A 174 1.05 -9.99 17.41
N ASN A 175 2.07 -10.37 16.63
CA ASN A 175 2.46 -11.76 16.37
C ASN A 175 3.94 -11.83 15.98
N ASP A 176 4.45 -13.07 15.83
CA ASP A 176 5.84 -13.34 15.45
C ASP A 176 6.02 -13.50 13.91
N VAL A 177 4.99 -13.19 13.11
CA VAL A 177 5.05 -13.31 11.65
C VAL A 177 5.64 -12.02 11.09
N LEU A 178 6.62 -12.15 10.21
CA LEU A 178 7.20 -11.00 9.52
C LEU A 178 6.48 -10.70 8.21
N THR A 179 6.55 -9.45 7.75
CA THR A 179 5.86 -9.02 6.53
C THR A 179 6.27 -9.81 5.29
N ASN A 180 7.53 -10.23 5.17
CA ASN A 180 7.99 -11.09 4.08
C ASN A 180 7.32 -12.46 4.12
N GLU A 181 7.10 -13.05 5.30
CA GLU A 181 6.53 -14.39 5.45
C GLU A 181 5.02 -14.46 5.13
N MET A 182 4.33 -13.31 5.21
CA MET A 182 2.87 -13.23 5.11
C MET A 182 2.30 -13.85 3.84
N PHE A 183 2.92 -13.60 2.68
CA PHE A 183 2.42 -14.14 1.41
C PHE A 183 2.74 -15.63 1.21
N GLY A 184 3.84 -16.11 1.80
CA GLY A 184 4.14 -17.54 1.86
C GLY A 184 3.05 -18.29 2.63
N LEU A 185 2.70 -17.80 3.82
CA LEU A 185 1.62 -18.36 4.63
C LEU A 185 0.27 -18.32 3.91
N TYR A 186 -0.05 -17.21 3.23
CA TYR A 186 -1.27 -17.10 2.43
C TYR A 186 -1.31 -18.16 1.31
N ALA A 187 -0.22 -18.31 0.56
CA ALA A 187 -0.13 -19.28 -0.53
C ALA A 187 -0.25 -20.72 -0.02
N GLU A 188 0.38 -21.06 1.10
CA GLU A 188 0.23 -22.37 1.74
C GLU A 188 -1.21 -22.68 2.14
N MET A 189 -1.96 -21.67 2.60
CA MET A 189 -3.35 -21.86 3.01
C MET A 189 -4.34 -21.96 1.84
N ASN A 190 -4.04 -21.33 0.69
CA ASN A 190 -5.02 -21.13 -0.37
C ASN A 190 -4.69 -21.88 -1.67
N TRP A 191 -3.41 -22.20 -1.94
CA TRP A 191 -2.96 -22.75 -3.22
C TRP A 191 -2.30 -24.12 -3.10
N ASN A 192 -2.02 -24.60 -1.88
CA ASN A 192 -1.56 -25.96 -1.61
C ASN A 192 -2.71 -26.90 -1.21
#